data_AF-A0A5E4G3S7-F1
#
_entry.id   AF-A0A5E4G3S7-F1
#
_cell.length_a   1.000
_cell.length_b   1.000
_cell.length_c   1.000
_cell.angle_alpha   90.00
_cell.angle_beta   90.00
_cell.angle_gamma   90.00
#
_symmetry.space_group_name_H-M   'P 1'
#
loop_
_entity.id
_entity.type
_entity.pdbx_description
1 polymer ?
#
loop_
_entity_poly.entity_id
_entity_poly.type
_entity_poly.pdbx_seq_one_letter_code
_entity_poly.pdbx_strand_id
1 'polypeptide(L)'
;MGNTGSPRVPNKPPPRFSGYHSAPNFEICHVCNRNIERWDNLRQLIFWGFKFCKMHEVDGTPRCSGCYRFQTEGQMEYVNLGDGRKLCLNCYSIAILDPSKCNRLIEKMREFYKELNLEVDKDIPILLVDKDFMDKRGAI
;
A
#
# COMPACT_ATOMS: atom_id res chain seq x y z
N MET A 1 50.71 7.31 46.71
CA MET A 1 49.91 7.78 45.54
C MET A 1 48.63 6.98 45.54
N GLY A 2 47.53 7.61 45.97
CA GLY A 2 46.27 6.93 46.27
C GLY A 2 45.47 6.60 45.02
N ASN A 3 44.89 5.41 44.97
CA ASN A 3 43.79 5.07 44.08
C ASN A 3 42.50 5.07 44.90
N THR A 4 41.69 6.11 44.75
CA THR A 4 40.32 6.17 45.28
C THR A 4 39.37 5.53 44.25
N GLY A 5 39.03 4.26 44.45
CA GLY A 5 37.94 3.60 43.73
C GLY A 5 36.71 3.48 44.63
N SER A 6 35.72 4.34 44.45
CA SER A 6 34.44 4.24 45.16
C SER A 6 33.69 2.95 44.78
N PRO A 7 33.03 2.25 45.71
CA PRO A 7 32.22 1.07 45.38
C PRO A 7 31.02 1.48 44.54
N ARG A 8 30.80 0.83 43.40
CA ARG A 8 29.57 1.03 42.60
C ARG A 8 28.39 0.45 43.38
N VAL A 9 27.45 1.32 43.74
CA VAL A 9 26.16 0.92 44.31
C VAL A 9 25.37 0.14 43.23
N PRO A 10 24.79 -1.03 43.54
CA PRO A 10 23.92 -1.72 42.59
C PRO A 10 22.70 -0.84 42.30
N ASN A 11 22.47 -0.52 41.02
CA ASN A 11 21.27 0.19 40.58
C ASN A 11 20.03 -0.65 40.94
N LYS A 12 19.31 -0.28 42.00
CA LYS A 12 17.98 -0.83 42.27
C LYS A 12 17.07 -0.43 41.11
N PRO A 13 16.33 -1.36 40.49
CA PRO A 13 15.34 -1.00 39.48
C PRO A 13 14.26 -0.11 40.11
N PRO A 14 13.76 0.90 39.38
CA PRO A 14 12.74 1.81 39.90
C PRO A 14 11.48 1.03 40.30
N PRO A 15 10.74 1.51 41.32
CA PRO A 15 9.55 0.83 41.82
C PRO A 15 8.50 0.72 40.71
N ARG A 16 7.89 -0.46 40.59
CA ARG A 16 6.79 -0.71 39.66
C ARG A 16 5.59 0.14 40.07
N PHE A 17 5.28 1.15 39.27
CA PHE A 17 4.00 1.84 39.37
C PHE A 17 2.89 0.89 38.91
N SER A 18 2.07 0.44 39.87
CA SER A 18 0.83 -0.31 39.61
C SER A 18 -0.24 0.68 39.15
N GLY A 19 -0.20 1.07 37.87
CA GLY A 19 -1.28 1.76 37.18
C GLY A 19 -1.77 0.88 36.04
N TYR A 20 -3.09 0.65 35.98
CA TYR A 20 -3.83 -0.07 34.93
C TYR A 20 -3.10 -0.14 33.58
N HIS A 21 -2.40 -1.24 33.30
CA HIS A 21 -1.86 -1.50 31.98
C HIS A 21 -2.96 -2.09 31.11
N SER A 22 -3.77 -1.23 30.50
CA SER A 22 -4.31 -1.55 29.17
C SER A 22 -3.10 -1.96 28.34
N ALA A 23 -3.08 -3.18 27.79
CA ALA A 23 -2.01 -3.62 26.90
C ALA A 23 -1.74 -2.52 25.86
N PRO A 24 -0.49 -2.23 25.48
CA PRO A 24 -0.25 -1.21 24.47
C PRO A 24 -1.02 -1.64 23.21
N ASN A 25 -1.87 -0.76 22.70
CA ASN A 25 -2.69 -1.04 21.54
C ASN A 25 -1.78 -1.01 20.30
N PHE A 26 -1.06 -2.10 20.07
CA PHE A 26 -0.18 -2.22 18.92
C PHE A 26 -1.00 -2.51 17.67
N GLU A 27 -0.66 -1.80 16.59
CA GLU A 27 -1.24 -2.08 15.28
C GLU A 27 -0.70 -3.42 14.76
N ILE A 28 -1.57 -4.23 14.17
CA ILE A 28 -1.19 -5.51 13.58
C ILE A 28 -0.85 -5.30 12.11
N CYS A 29 0.32 -5.80 11.70
CA CYS A 29 0.72 -5.83 10.31
C CYS A 29 -0.14 -6.82 9.53
N HIS A 30 -0.81 -6.36 8.47
CA HIS A 30 -1.64 -7.23 7.62
C HIS A 30 -0.82 -8.25 6.82
N VAL A 31 0.48 -8.00 6.62
CA VAL A 31 1.35 -8.86 5.80
C VAL A 31 1.87 -10.05 6.60
N CYS A 32 2.52 -9.78 7.74
CA CYS A 32 3.17 -10.81 8.57
C CYS A 32 2.43 -11.14 9.87
N ASN A 33 1.23 -10.56 10.07
CA ASN A 33 0.35 -10.80 11.24
C ASN A 33 1.03 -10.61 12.62
N ARG A 34 2.03 -9.72 12.68
CA ARG A 34 2.76 -9.36 13.91
C ARG A 34 2.46 -7.94 14.35
N ASN A 35 2.64 -7.67 15.65
CA ASN A 35 2.57 -6.33 16.21
C ASN A 35 3.64 -5.42 15.59
N ILE A 36 3.23 -4.22 15.21
CA ILE A 36 4.12 -3.16 14.77
C ILE A 36 4.61 -2.44 16.03
N GLU A 37 5.76 -2.88 16.54
CA GLU A 37 6.28 -2.48 17.85
C GLU A 37 6.59 -0.98 17.98
N ARG A 38 6.89 -0.31 16.85
CA ARG A 38 7.18 1.14 16.81
C ARG A 38 6.36 1.84 15.76
N TRP A 39 5.87 3.03 16.10
CA TRP A 39 5.05 3.86 15.22
C TRP A 39 5.79 4.32 13.95
N ASP A 40 7.12 4.49 13.99
CA ASP A 40 7.95 4.86 12.83
C ASP A 40 8.06 3.73 11.79
N ASN A 41 7.81 2.49 12.22
CA ASN A 41 7.73 1.31 11.36
C ASN A 41 6.34 1.06 10.79
N LEU A 42 5.31 1.79 11.24
CA LEU A 42 3.97 1.70 10.68
C LEU A 42 3.93 2.38 9.30
N ARG A 43 3.40 1.67 8.32
CA ARG A 43 2.98 2.21 7.03
C ARG A 43 1.52 1.88 6.81
N GLN A 44 0.83 2.72 6.04
CA GLN A 44 -0.57 2.53 5.77
C GLN A 44 -0.94 2.95 4.34
N LEU A 45 -1.74 2.12 3.68
CA LEU A 45 -2.50 2.54 2.51
C LEU A 45 -3.85 3.08 3.00
N ILE A 46 -3.94 4.41 3.14
CA ILE A 46 -5.07 5.10 3.79
C ILE A 46 -6.41 4.66 3.22
N PHE A 47 -6.56 4.65 1.89
CA PHE A 47 -7.80 4.27 1.21
C PHE A 47 -8.29 2.86 1.60
N TRP A 48 -7.37 1.91 1.81
CA TRP A 48 -7.71 0.53 2.16
C TRP A 48 -7.74 0.27 3.66
N GLY A 49 -7.31 1.23 4.50
CA GLY A 49 -7.03 0.97 5.91
C GLY A 49 -5.91 -0.06 6.14
N PHE A 50 -5.11 -0.37 5.11
CA PHE A 50 -4.17 -1.50 5.13
C PHE A 50 -2.85 -1.10 5.81
N LYS A 51 -2.61 -1.60 7.02
CA LYS A 51 -1.43 -1.30 7.85
C LYS A 51 -0.36 -2.38 7.70
N PHE A 52 0.90 -1.97 7.54
CA PHE A 52 2.01 -2.90 7.34
C PHE A 52 3.33 -2.37 7.90
N CYS A 53 4.29 -3.27 8.12
CA CYS A 53 5.64 -2.91 8.55
C CYS A 53 6.42 -2.28 7.39
N LYS A 54 7.17 -1.21 7.66
CA LYS A 54 8.07 -0.54 6.70
C LYS A 54 8.99 -1.51 5.96
N MET A 55 9.46 -2.57 6.62
CA MET A 55 10.36 -3.57 6.03
C MET A 55 9.80 -4.21 4.74
N HIS A 56 8.48 -4.33 4.62
CA HIS A 56 7.84 -4.89 3.42
C HIS A 56 8.01 -4.02 2.16
N GLU A 57 8.44 -2.77 2.31
CA GLU A 57 8.79 -1.90 1.17
C GLU A 57 10.06 -2.37 0.44
N VAL A 58 10.91 -3.16 1.10
CA VAL A 58 12.24 -3.53 0.59
C VAL A 58 12.56 -5.03 0.68
N ASP A 59 11.79 -5.82 1.42
CA ASP A 59 12.06 -7.24 1.63
C ASP A 59 11.64 -8.16 0.46
N GLY A 60 11.12 -7.59 -0.63
CA GLY A 60 10.66 -8.33 -1.80
C GLY A 60 9.25 -8.89 -1.70
N THR A 61 8.50 -8.62 -0.63
CA THR A 61 7.08 -8.97 -0.52
C THR A 61 6.32 -8.47 -1.76
N PRO A 62 5.63 -9.34 -2.52
CA PRO A 62 4.92 -8.91 -3.71
C PRO A 62 3.88 -7.83 -3.42
N ARG A 63 3.86 -6.79 -4.25
CA ARG A 63 2.93 -5.67 -4.16
C ARG A 63 2.07 -5.60 -5.42
N CYS A 64 0.77 -5.47 -5.25
CA CYS A 64 -0.17 -5.42 -6.37
C CYS A 64 0.00 -4.09 -7.12
N SER A 65 0.23 -4.13 -8.43
CA SER A 65 0.38 -2.93 -9.27
C SER A 65 -0.92 -2.12 -9.39
N GLY A 66 -2.08 -2.73 -9.12
CA GLY A 66 -3.39 -2.06 -9.19
C GLY A 66 -3.79 -1.39 -7.86
N CYS A 67 -3.81 -2.15 -6.76
CA CYS A 67 -4.27 -1.63 -5.45
C CYS A 67 -3.15 -1.30 -4.47
N TYR A 68 -1.89 -1.55 -4.81
CA TYR A 68 -0.70 -1.33 -3.96
C TYR A 68 -0.64 -2.15 -2.66
N ARG A 69 -1.65 -2.97 -2.34
CA ARG A 69 -1.60 -3.89 -1.21
C ARG A 69 -0.49 -4.92 -1.42
N PHE A 70 0.19 -5.25 -0.33
CA PHE A 70 1.14 -6.35 -0.29
C PHE A 70 0.41 -7.69 -0.20
N GLN A 71 1.04 -8.74 -0.71
CA GLN A 71 0.59 -10.10 -0.52
C GLN A 71 0.67 -10.45 0.97
N THR A 72 -0.43 -10.92 1.53
CA THR A 72 -0.50 -11.32 2.94
C THR A 72 -0.23 -12.81 3.09
N GLU A 73 0.17 -13.23 4.28
CA GLU A 73 0.23 -14.65 4.63
C GLU A 73 -1.14 -15.33 4.35
N GLY A 74 -1.12 -16.46 3.65
CA GLY A 74 -2.33 -17.19 3.23
C GLY A 74 -3.01 -16.68 1.95
N GLN A 75 -2.60 -15.54 1.36
CA GLN A 75 -3.02 -15.17 0.01
C GLN A 75 -2.19 -15.91 -1.02
N MET A 76 -2.74 -16.95 -1.62
CA MET A 76 -1.98 -17.88 -2.46
C MET A 76 -1.57 -17.30 -3.83
N GLU A 77 -2.30 -16.34 -4.42
CA GLU A 77 -2.11 -16.07 -5.86
C GLU A 77 -2.15 -14.60 -6.24
N TYR A 78 -1.01 -14.14 -6.77
CA TYR A 78 -0.87 -12.94 -7.56
C TYR A 78 -0.61 -13.36 -9.00
N VAL A 79 -1.32 -12.75 -9.95
CA VAL A 79 -1.12 -12.99 -11.38
C VAL A 79 0.04 -12.12 -11.87
N ASN A 80 1.06 -12.75 -12.44
CA ASN A 80 2.15 -12.04 -13.12
C ASN A 80 1.71 -11.71 -14.55
N LEU A 81 1.83 -10.44 -14.96
CA LEU A 81 1.44 -9.99 -16.30
C LEU A 81 2.55 -10.16 -17.36
N GLY A 82 3.76 -10.57 -16.96
CA GLY A 82 4.89 -10.82 -17.85
C GLY A 82 5.81 -9.62 -18.09
N ASP A 83 5.40 -8.42 -17.66
CA ASP A 83 6.14 -7.15 -17.81
C ASP A 83 6.69 -6.62 -16.47
N GLY A 84 6.81 -7.49 -15.47
CA GLY A 84 7.21 -7.14 -14.11
C GLY A 84 6.07 -6.68 -13.20
N ARG A 85 4.87 -6.43 -13.75
CA ARG A 85 3.68 -6.14 -12.94
C ARG A 85 3.06 -7.42 -12.38
N LYS A 86 2.50 -7.31 -11.17
CA LYS A 86 1.76 -8.37 -10.51
C LYS A 86 0.43 -7.84 -10.00
N LEU A 87 -0.66 -8.57 -10.19
CA LEU A 87 -1.98 -8.19 -9.70
C LEU A 87 -2.53 -9.24 -8.72
N CYS A 88 -3.14 -8.80 -7.64
CA CYS A 88 -4.00 -9.70 -6.86
C CYS A 88 -5.26 -10.04 -7.67
N LEU A 89 -5.91 -11.17 -7.34
CA LEU A 89 -7.06 -11.68 -8.09
C LEU A 89 -8.19 -10.65 -8.27
N ASN A 90 -8.47 -9.84 -7.24
CA ASN A 90 -9.50 -8.79 -7.32
C ASN A 90 -9.14 -7.69 -8.32
N CYS A 91 -7.87 -7.30 -8.41
CA CYS A 91 -7.44 -6.33 -9.41
C CYS A 91 -7.37 -6.96 -10.80
N TYR A 92 -6.96 -8.23 -10.88
CA TYR A 92 -6.89 -8.96 -12.14
C TYR A 92 -8.28 -9.14 -12.77
N SER A 93 -9.32 -9.44 -11.99
CA SER A 93 -10.68 -9.65 -12.49
C SER A 93 -11.31 -8.40 -13.14
N ILE A 94 -10.84 -7.21 -12.76
CA ILE A 94 -11.30 -5.93 -13.31
C ILE A 94 -10.27 -5.29 -14.25
N ALA A 95 -9.10 -5.90 -14.43
CA ALA A 95 -8.05 -5.34 -15.27
C ALA A 95 -8.42 -5.47 -16.76
N ILE A 96 -8.16 -4.40 -17.51
CA ILE A 96 -8.25 -4.42 -18.97
C ILE A 96 -6.87 -4.79 -19.52
N LEU A 97 -6.74 -6.03 -19.97
CA LEU A 97 -5.49 -6.59 -20.51
C LEU A 97 -5.50 -6.72 -22.04
N ASP A 98 -6.68 -6.55 -22.65
CA ASP A 98 -6.87 -6.58 -24.09
C ASP A 98 -7.22 -5.15 -24.57
N PRO A 99 -6.39 -4.54 -25.44
CA PRO A 99 -6.65 -3.22 -26.00
C PRO A 99 -8.03 -3.11 -26.68
N SER A 100 -8.57 -4.19 -27.24
CA SER A 100 -9.90 -4.17 -27.88
C SER A 100 -11.02 -3.80 -26.89
N LYS A 101 -10.87 -4.20 -25.62
CA LYS A 101 -11.82 -3.89 -24.55
C LYS A 101 -11.76 -2.42 -24.13
N CYS A 102 -10.66 -1.71 -24.41
CA CYS A 102 -10.53 -0.27 -24.16
C CYS A 102 -11.50 0.54 -25.01
N ASN A 103 -11.66 0.19 -26.29
CA ASN A 103 -12.60 0.88 -27.19
C ASN A 103 -14.03 0.84 -26.65
N ARG A 104 -14.46 -0.35 -26.20
CA ARG A 104 -15.80 -0.51 -25.61
C ARG A 104 -15.97 0.25 -24.29
N LEU A 105 -14.91 0.41 -23.49
CA LEU A 105 -14.95 1.26 -22.30
C LEU A 105 -15.12 2.73 -22.67
N ILE A 106 -14.37 3.21 -23.66
CA ILE A 106 -14.44 4.61 -24.13
C ILE A 106 -15.86 4.93 -24.65
N GLU A 107 -16.46 4.03 -25.42
CA GLU A 107 -17.85 4.17 -25.88
C GLU A 107 -18.83 4.31 -24.71
N LYS A 108 -18.75 3.40 -23.72
CA LYS A 108 -19.58 3.47 -22.52
C LYS A 108 -19.37 4.73 -21.70
N MET A 109 -18.14 5.23 -21.61
CA MET A 109 -17.86 6.50 -20.94
C MET A 109 -18.56 7.67 -21.66
N ARG A 110 -18.49 7.71 -23.00
CA ARG A 110 -19.19 8.74 -23.78
C ARG A 110 -20.71 8.67 -23.58
N GLU A 111 -21.29 7.47 -23.60
CA GLU A 111 -22.71 7.25 -23.30
C GLU A 111 -23.08 7.80 -21.90
N PHE A 112 -22.32 7.46 -20.87
CA PHE A 112 -22.53 7.93 -19.51
C PHE A 112 -22.49 9.47 -19.39
N TYR A 113 -21.51 10.12 -20.02
CA TYR A 113 -21.42 11.58 -20.00
C TYR A 113 -22.56 12.26 -20.77
N LYS A 114 -23.02 11.63 -21.86
CA LYS A 114 -24.20 12.10 -22.60
C LYS A 114 -25.47 12.07 -21.75
N GLU A 115 -25.65 11.04 -20.93
CA GLU A 115 -26.77 10.97 -19.96
C GLU A 115 -26.74 12.11 -18.94
N LEU A 116 -25.56 12.68 -18.66
CA LEU A 116 -25.37 13.83 -17.77
C LEU A 116 -25.48 15.19 -18.48
N ASN A 117 -25.86 15.23 -19.76
CA ASN A 117 -25.81 16.41 -20.63
C ASN A 117 -24.41 17.03 -20.75
N LEU A 118 -23.35 16.22 -20.65
CA LEU A 118 -21.95 16.60 -20.80
C LEU A 118 -21.38 15.92 -22.05
N GLU A 119 -21.84 16.27 -23.24
CA GLU A 119 -21.44 15.55 -24.46
C GLU A 119 -19.93 15.70 -24.72
N VAL A 120 -19.18 14.61 -24.49
CA VAL A 120 -17.75 14.52 -24.79
C VAL A 120 -17.64 14.14 -26.27
N ASP A 121 -17.82 15.13 -27.13
CA ASP A 121 -17.75 14.98 -28.59
C ASP A 121 -16.30 14.82 -29.09
N LYS A 122 -16.13 14.69 -30.42
CA LYS A 122 -14.86 14.41 -31.11
C LYS A 122 -13.71 15.37 -30.77
N ASP A 123 -14.02 16.57 -30.29
CA ASP A 123 -13.03 17.59 -29.95
C ASP A 123 -12.32 17.30 -28.62
N ILE A 124 -12.85 16.40 -27.79
CA ILE A 124 -12.22 15.98 -26.53
C ILE A 124 -11.74 14.52 -26.68
N PRO A 125 -10.42 14.30 -26.90
CA PRO A 125 -9.87 12.96 -26.98
C PRO A 125 -9.88 12.30 -25.60
N ILE A 126 -10.40 11.07 -25.52
CA ILE A 126 -10.25 10.21 -24.36
C ILE A 126 -9.05 9.31 -24.61
N LEU A 127 -8.00 9.47 -23.81
CA LEU A 127 -6.77 8.71 -23.92
C LEU A 127 -6.63 7.79 -22.70
N LEU A 128 -6.36 6.51 -22.95
CA LEU A 128 -5.94 5.59 -21.91
C LEU A 128 -4.41 5.56 -21.92
N VAL A 129 -3.82 6.02 -20.83
CA VAL A 129 -2.37 6.21 -20.73
C VAL A 129 -1.86 5.54 -19.46
N ASP A 130 -0.61 5.06 -19.49
CA ASP A 130 0.03 4.52 -18.30
C ASP A 130 0.54 5.64 -17.37
N LYS A 131 1.06 5.24 -16.21
CA LYS A 131 1.57 6.17 -15.22
C LYS A 131 2.74 6.99 -15.75
N ASP A 132 3.64 6.38 -16.52
CA ASP A 132 4.83 7.06 -17.04
C ASP A 132 4.45 8.14 -18.05
N PHE A 133 3.39 7.91 -18.84
CA PHE A 133 2.82 8.92 -19.71
C PHE A 133 2.18 10.06 -18.91
N MET A 134 1.45 9.76 -17.82
CA MET A 134 0.87 10.80 -16.94
C MET A 134 1.92 11.65 -16.23
N ASP A 135 3.06 11.05 -15.85
CA ASP A 135 4.13 11.75 -15.14
C ASP A 135 5.02 12.61 -16.06
N LYS A 136 4.88 12.48 -17.39
CA LYS A 136 5.56 13.37 -18.36
C LYS A 136 4.93 14.77 -18.33
N ARG A 137 5.70 15.77 -17.88
CA ARG A 137 5.33 17.19 -18.02
C ARG A 137 5.10 17.51 -19.51
N GLY A 138 3.92 18.07 -19.83
CA GLY A 138 3.56 18.48 -21.19
C GLY A 138 2.93 17.39 -22.06
N ALA A 139 2.40 16.30 -21.47
CA ALA A 139 1.72 15.22 -22.18
C ALA A 139 0.29 15.58 -22.67
N ILE A 140 -0.15 16.82 -22.43
CA ILE A 140 -1.38 17.45 -22.94
C ILE A 140 -1.10 18.92 -23.17
#